data_AF-A0A1B9I2Z6-F1
#
_entry.id   AF-A0A1B9I2Z6-F1
#
_cell.length_a   1.000
_cell.length_b   1.000
_cell.length_c   1.000
_cell.angle_alpha   90.00
_cell.angle_beta   90.00
_cell.angle_gamma   90.00
#
_symmetry.space_group_name_H-M   'P 1'
#
loop_
_entity.id
_entity.type
_entity.pdbx_description
1 polymer ?
#
loop_
_entity_poly.entity_id
_entity_poly.type
_entity_poly.pdbx_seq_one_letter_code
_entity_poly.pdbx_strand_id
1 'polypeptide(L)'
;MAPKREREQTPSTASNDDLKPLIKDKKKKTPPSSPSKIKTPWTVSEEKKFKEGINSVVKKYLWNEIKSDPEISRRGANGVAGHWIALYKKL
;
A
#
# COMPACT_ATOMS: atom_id res chain seq x y z
N MET A 1 22.46 -47.33 -6.38
CA MET A 1 21.08 -47.78 -6.67
C MET A 1 20.13 -46.62 -6.41
N ALA A 2 19.49 -46.11 -7.46
CA ALA A 2 18.31 -45.25 -7.33
C ALA A 2 17.05 -46.15 -7.22
N PRO A 3 15.91 -45.58 -6.81
CA PRO A 3 14.85 -45.50 -7.80
C PRO A 3 14.12 -44.15 -7.85
N LYS A 4 13.80 -43.77 -9.09
CA LYS A 4 12.79 -42.80 -9.53
C LYS A 4 11.38 -43.24 -9.09
N ARG A 5 10.48 -42.27 -8.90
CA ARG A 5 9.05 -42.31 -9.25
C ARG A 5 8.55 -40.86 -9.25
N GLU A 6 8.40 -40.23 -10.40
CA GLU A 6 7.29 -40.32 -11.37
C GLU A 6 6.19 -39.28 -11.09
N ARG A 7 6.00 -38.50 -12.16
CA ARG A 7 4.98 -37.51 -12.49
C ARG A 7 3.63 -38.22 -12.69
N GLU A 8 2.58 -37.39 -12.88
CA GLU A 8 1.21 -37.70 -13.32
C GLU A 8 0.21 -37.67 -12.17
N GLN A 9 -0.99 -37.07 -12.26
CA GLN A 9 -1.79 -36.54 -13.36
C GLN A 9 -2.91 -35.70 -12.71
N THR A 10 -3.31 -34.59 -13.33
CA THR A 10 -4.70 -34.12 -13.22
C THR A 10 -5.57 -35.03 -14.10
N PRO A 11 -6.85 -35.24 -13.73
CA PRO A 11 -7.88 -34.70 -14.62
C PRO A 11 -9.11 -34.13 -13.88
N SER A 12 -9.68 -33.11 -14.50
CA SER A 12 -10.99 -32.53 -14.20
C SER A 12 -12.13 -33.55 -14.36
N THR A 13 -13.15 -33.48 -13.51
CA THR A 13 -14.50 -34.05 -13.72
C THR A 13 -15.46 -33.16 -12.90
N ALA A 14 -16.13 -32.20 -13.54
CA ALA A 14 -17.47 -32.27 -14.13
C ALA A 14 -18.62 -32.13 -13.11
N SER A 15 -19.27 -30.97 -13.20
CA SER A 15 -20.73 -30.74 -13.14
C SER A 15 -21.55 -31.21 -11.92
N ASN A 16 -22.00 -30.25 -11.13
CA ASN A 16 -23.37 -30.12 -10.59
C ASN A 16 -23.61 -28.60 -10.50
N ASP A 17 -24.23 -27.98 -11.49
CA ASP A 17 -25.68 -27.94 -11.71
C ASP A 17 -26.47 -27.57 -10.45
N ASP A 18 -27.24 -26.50 -10.62
CA ASP A 18 -28.30 -26.02 -9.77
C ASP A 18 -28.02 -25.77 -8.29
N LEU A 19 -28.01 -24.49 -7.92
CA LEU A 19 -28.95 -23.93 -6.93
C LEU A 19 -28.79 -22.41 -6.93
N LYS A 20 -29.49 -21.76 -7.86
CA LYS A 20 -29.69 -20.31 -7.89
C LYS A 20 -30.89 -20.03 -6.98
N PRO A 21 -30.75 -19.36 -5.82
CA PRO A 21 -31.93 -18.97 -5.06
C PRO A 21 -32.64 -17.87 -5.84
N LEU A 22 -33.81 -18.22 -6.37
CA LEU A 22 -34.76 -17.33 -7.02
C LEU A 22 -35.37 -16.40 -5.96
N ILE A 23 -34.59 -15.42 -5.48
CA ILE A 23 -35.11 -14.36 -4.62
C ILE A 23 -35.71 -13.28 -5.53
N LYS A 24 -36.96 -13.50 -5.94
CA LYS A 24 -37.84 -12.46 -6.47
C LYS A 24 -38.27 -11.55 -5.32
N ASP A 25 -37.36 -10.70 -4.86
CA ASP A 25 -37.71 -9.62 -3.94
C ASP A 25 -37.83 -8.29 -4.67
N LYS A 26 -38.99 -7.67 -4.43
CA LYS A 26 -39.43 -6.38 -4.94
C LYS A 26 -38.30 -5.36 -4.84
N LYS A 27 -37.94 -4.73 -5.97
CA LYS A 27 -37.12 -3.51 -6.03
C LYS A 27 -37.79 -2.41 -5.18
N LYS A 28 -37.51 -2.40 -3.87
CA LYS A 28 -37.70 -1.21 -3.04
C LYS A 28 -36.67 -0.20 -3.53
N LYS A 29 -37.15 0.92 -4.08
CA LYS A 29 -36.34 2.10 -4.37
C LYS A 29 -35.55 2.43 -3.10
N THR A 30 -34.25 2.15 -3.11
CA THR A 30 -33.35 2.61 -2.07
C THR A 30 -33.39 4.14 -2.09
N PRO A 31 -33.48 4.82 -0.93
CA PRO A 31 -33.41 6.27 -0.87
C PRO A 31 -32.07 6.73 -1.49
N PRO A 32 -32.03 7.96 -2.07
CA PRO A 32 -30.83 8.45 -2.75
C PRO A 32 -29.64 8.35 -1.79
N SER A 33 -28.60 7.66 -2.25
CA SER A 33 -27.30 7.57 -1.59
C SER A 33 -26.93 8.94 -1.06
N SER A 34 -26.70 9.04 0.25
CA SER A 34 -26.22 10.27 0.89
C SER A 34 -25.06 10.85 0.07
N PRO A 35 -24.98 12.18 -0.13
CA PRO A 35 -23.91 12.78 -0.92
C PRO A 35 -22.58 12.30 -0.34
N SER A 36 -21.84 11.54 -1.15
CA SER A 36 -20.50 11.09 -0.84
C SER A 36 -19.69 12.33 -0.47
N LYS A 37 -19.14 12.35 0.76
CA LYS A 37 -18.32 13.46 1.27
C LYS A 37 -17.27 13.78 0.21
N ILE A 38 -17.42 14.91 -0.47
CA ILE A 38 -16.47 15.41 -1.44
C ILE A 38 -15.15 15.55 -0.67
N LYS A 39 -14.12 14.82 -1.10
CA LYS A 39 -12.79 14.92 -0.49
C LYS A 39 -12.34 16.36 -0.67
N THR A 40 -12.15 17.07 0.43
CA THR A 40 -11.63 18.44 0.41
C THR A 40 -10.24 18.42 -0.23
N PRO A 41 -9.97 19.24 -1.25
CA PRO A 41 -8.62 19.37 -1.79
C PRO A 41 -7.71 19.98 -0.73
N TRP A 42 -6.43 19.58 -0.72
CA TRP A 42 -5.44 20.13 0.18
C TRP A 42 -5.20 21.61 -0.14
N THR A 43 -5.21 22.45 0.88
CA THR A 43 -4.80 23.85 0.71
C THR A 43 -3.29 23.98 0.72
N VAL A 44 -2.75 25.00 0.07
CA VAL A 44 -1.30 25.28 0.04
C VAL A 44 -0.70 25.39 1.45
N SER A 45 -1.46 25.97 2.39
CA SER A 45 -1.06 26.10 3.79
C SER A 45 -0.97 24.75 4.51
N GLU A 46 -1.90 23.83 4.22
CA GLU A 46 -1.87 22.47 4.78
C GLU A 46 -0.74 21.65 4.17
N GLU A 47 -0.53 21.74 2.86
CA GLU A 47 0.60 21.07 2.20
C GLU A 47 1.95 21.53 2.77
N LYS A 48 2.11 22.83 3.02
CA LYS A 48 3.32 23.37 3.65
C LYS A 48 3.55 22.77 5.03
N LYS A 49 2.51 22.78 5.89
CA LYS A 49 2.59 22.20 7.23
C LYS A 49 2.85 20.69 7.19
N PHE A 50 2.26 20.00 6.22
CA PHE A 50 2.44 18.57 6.03
C PHE A 50 3.89 18.24 5.62
N LYS A 51 4.43 18.97 4.64
CA LYS A 51 5.83 18.87 4.22
C LYS A 51 6.81 19.15 5.36
N GLU A 52 6.56 20.20 6.15
CA GLU A 52 7.38 20.55 7.33
C GLU A 52 7.31 19.49 8.44
N GLY A 53 6.12 18.92 8.67
CA GLY A 53 5.90 17.83 9.61
C GLY A 53 6.71 16.59 9.24
N ILE A 54 6.62 16.17 7.97
CA ILE A 54 7.42 15.04 7.45
C ILE A 54 8.91 15.33 7.60
N ASN A 55 9.36 16.52 7.21
CA ASN A 55 10.78 16.89 7.33
C ASN A 55 11.30 16.78 8.77
N SER A 56 10.49 17.19 9.75
CA SER A 56 10.84 17.11 11.17
C SER A 56 10.94 15.66 11.66
N VAL A 57 9.99 14.81 11.28
CA VAL A 57 9.99 13.39 11.62
C VAL A 57 11.20 12.69 11.01
N VAL A 58 11.45 12.91 9.72
CA VAL A 58 12.55 12.27 9.00
C VAL A 58 13.90 12.67 9.60
N LYS A 59 14.13 13.96 9.88
CA LYS A 59 15.38 14.40 10.53
C LYS A 59 15.61 13.75 11.90
N LYS A 60 14.54 13.46 12.66
CA LYS A 60 14.64 12.90 14.02
C LYS A 60 14.77 11.38 14.05
N TYR A 61 14.10 10.67 13.15
CA TYR A 61 13.95 9.21 13.23
C TYR A 61 14.64 8.45 12.10
N LEU A 62 14.81 9.05 10.91
CA LEU A 62 15.30 8.32 9.73
C LEU A 62 16.63 7.61 9.97
N TRP A 63 17.61 8.33 10.53
CA TRP A 63 18.91 7.75 10.81
C TRP A 63 18.83 6.57 11.79
N ASN A 64 17.97 6.66 12.80
CA ASN A 64 17.84 5.59 13.77
C ASN A 64 17.26 4.31 13.17
N GLU A 65 16.37 4.43 12.19
CA GLU A 65 15.77 3.29 11.49
C GLU A 65 16.75 2.64 10.50
N ILE A 66 17.53 3.44 9.76
CA ILE A 66 18.31 2.90 8.62
C ILE A 66 19.80 2.67 8.93
N LYS A 67 20.27 3.01 10.15
CA LYS A 67 21.67 2.78 10.56
C LYS A 67 22.04 1.30 10.68
N SER A 68 21.04 0.42 10.82
CA SER A 68 21.22 -1.03 10.88
C SER A 68 21.55 -1.63 9.51
N ASP A 69 21.18 -0.94 8.42
CA ASP A 69 21.46 -1.41 7.06
C ASP A 69 22.94 -1.20 6.71
N PRO A 70 23.70 -2.26 6.37
CA PRO A 70 25.13 -2.15 6.10
C PRO A 70 25.46 -1.22 4.93
N GLU A 71 24.60 -1.16 3.91
CA GLU A 71 24.81 -0.33 2.72
C GLU A 71 24.62 1.17 2.99
N ILE A 72 23.59 1.49 3.77
CA ILE A 72 23.26 2.87 4.14
C ILE A 72 24.19 3.38 5.24
N SER A 73 24.56 2.51 6.18
CA SER A 73 25.46 2.84 7.28
C SER A 73 26.83 3.30 6.80
N ARG A 74 27.33 2.74 5.68
CA ARG A 74 28.56 3.21 5.00
C ARG A 74 28.51 4.69 4.57
N ARG A 75 27.33 5.23 4.27
CA ARG A 75 27.13 6.65 3.92
C ARG A 75 27.15 7.55 5.15
N GLY A 76 26.87 6.99 6.33
CA GLY A 76 26.77 7.71 7.60
C GLY A 76 25.55 8.64 7.72
N ALA A 77 25.31 9.11 8.94
CA ALA A 77 24.16 9.97 9.27
C ALA A 77 24.10 11.25 8.40
N ASN A 78 25.25 11.87 8.14
CA ASN A 78 25.34 13.09 7.35
C ASN A 78 25.01 12.86 5.87
N GLY A 79 25.45 11.73 5.30
CA GLY A 79 25.14 11.37 3.91
C GLY A 79 23.65 11.12 3.72
N VAL A 80 23.03 10.44 4.68
CA VAL A 80 21.58 10.19 4.71
C VAL A 80 20.78 11.49 4.83
N ALA A 81 21.15 12.36 5.77
CA ALA A 81 20.49 13.65 5.96
C ALA A 81 20.63 14.55 4.72
N GLY A 82 21.81 14.59 4.11
CA GLY A 82 22.06 15.32 2.86
C GLY A 82 21.22 14.79 1.70
N HIS A 83 21.10 13.46 1.58
CA HIS A 83 20.27 12.83 0.55
C HIS A 83 18.79 13.17 0.74
N TRP A 84 18.27 13.12 1.97
CA TRP A 84 16.90 13.55 2.26
C TRP A 84 16.65 15.02 1.90
N ILE A 85 17.57 15.93 2.23
CA ILE A 85 17.42 17.36 1.89
C ILE A 85 17.36 17.55 0.37
N ALA A 86 18.16 16.82 -0.39
CA ALA A 86 18.14 16.87 -1.85
C ALA A 86 16.81 16.37 -2.43
N LEU A 87 16.22 15.31 -1.84
CA LEU A 87 14.89 14.83 -2.21
C LEU A 87 13.80 15.84 -1.84
N TYR A 88 13.85 16.41 -0.64
CA TYR A 88 12.89 17.39 -0.15
C TYR A 88 12.85 18.66 -1.02
N LYS A 89 14.00 19.10 -1.55
CA LYS A 89 14.05 20.26 -2.47
C LYS A 89 13.37 20.02 -3.82
N LYS A 90 13.19 18.76 -4.22
CA LYS A 90 12.54 18.39 -5.49
C LYS A 90 11.02 18.20 -5.35
N LEU A 91 10.47 18.39 -4.14
CA LEU A 91 9.14 17.98 -3.73
C LEU A 91 8.20 19.18 -3.58
#